data_AF-A0A968LFT4-F1
#
_entry.id   AF-A0A968LFT4-F1
#
_cell.length_a   1.000
_cell.length_b   1.000
_cell.length_c   1.000
_cell.angle_alpha   90.00
_cell.angle_beta   90.00
_cell.angle_gamma   90.00
#
_symmetry.space_group_name_H-M   'P 1'
#
loop_
_entity.id
_entity.type
_entity.pdbx_description
1 polymer ?
#
loop_
_entity_poly.entity_id
_entity_poly.type
_entity_poly.pdbx_seq_one_letter_code
_entity_poly.pdbx_strand_id
1 'polypeptide(L)'
;MPLRALGYLSRIWDRRRAELRDGEHLPLIIPIVLSNAVDGWIAPRRFEQLFDPQVLAIPGMSQFVPRFTMVVEVNYCCSPHWLRAAR
;
A
#
# COMPACT_ATOMS: atom_id res chain seq x y z
N MET A 1 -0.26 2.95 -6.82
CA MET A 1 -0.70 1.85 -5.93
C MET A 1 -1.10 2.31 -4.52
N PRO A 2 -0.39 3.24 -3.84
CA PRO A 2 -0.82 3.72 -2.51
C PRO A 2 -2.22 4.37 -2.50
N LEU A 3 -2.61 5.09 -3.56
CA LEU A 3 -3.97 5.64 -3.68
C LEU A 3 -5.06 4.56 -3.73
N ARG A 4 -4.80 3.46 -4.45
CA ARG A 4 -5.72 2.31 -4.46
C ARG A 4 -5.79 1.66 -3.09
N ALA A 5 -4.66 1.51 -2.40
CA ALA A 5 -4.63 0.97 -1.05
C ALA A 5 -5.49 1.83 -0.10
N LEU A 6 -5.33 3.16 -0.09
CA LEU A 6 -6.19 4.06 0.70
C LEU A 6 -7.68 3.83 0.41
N GLY A 7 -8.05 3.69 -0.87
CA GLY A 7 -9.43 3.38 -1.25
C GLY A 7 -9.95 2.04 -0.71
N TYR A 8 -9.09 1.02 -0.62
CA TYR A 8 -9.46 -0.25 0.01
C TYR A 8 -9.58 -0.13 1.53
N LEU A 9 -8.63 0.54 2.19
CA LEU A 9 -8.67 0.79 3.63
C LEU A 9 -9.98 1.50 4.02
N SER A 10 -10.32 2.58 3.31
CA SER A 10 -11.57 3.34 3.50
C SER A 10 -12.79 2.44 3.36
N ARG A 11 -12.91 1.67 2.27
CA ARG A 11 -14.06 0.78 2.04
C ARG A 11 -14.20 -0.29 3.12
N ILE A 12 -13.10 -0.83 3.62
CA ILE A 12 -13.13 -1.81 4.71
C ILE A 12 -13.62 -1.14 5.99
N TRP A 13 -13.10 0.04 6.32
CA TRP A 13 -13.57 0.79 7.48
C TRP A 13 -15.02 1.20 7.37
N ASP A 14 -15.50 1.66 6.20
CA ASP A 14 -16.89 2.02 5.99
C ASP A 14 -17.82 0.83 6.24
N ARG A 15 -17.45 -0.36 5.75
CA ARG A 15 -18.19 -1.59 6.03
C ARG A 15 -18.18 -1.93 7.53
N ARG A 16 -17.03 -1.80 8.19
CA ARG A 16 -16.89 -2.11 9.63
C ARG A 16 -17.60 -1.11 10.51
N ARG A 17 -17.65 0.17 10.11
CA ARG A 17 -18.27 1.23 10.88
C ARG A 17 -19.76 0.99 11.13
N ALA A 18 -20.45 0.32 10.21
CA ALA A 18 -21.85 -0.07 10.38
C ALA A 18 -22.04 -1.12 11.52
N GLU A 19 -20.98 -1.84 11.89
CA GLU A 19 -20.99 -2.90 12.91
C GLU A 19 -20.40 -2.41 14.25
N LEU A 20 -19.70 -1.27 14.26
CA LEU A 20 -19.03 -0.74 15.46
C LEU A 20 -20.03 -0.15 16.45
N ARG A 21 -19.85 -0.46 17.73
CA ARG A 21 -20.58 0.17 18.84
C ARG A 21 -19.90 1.48 19.25
N ASP A 22 -20.66 2.34 19.92
CA ASP A 22 -20.10 3.54 20.54
C ASP A 22 -18.95 3.18 21.49
N GLY A 23 -17.81 3.83 21.29
CA GLY A 23 -16.58 3.59 22.05
C GLY A 23 -15.64 2.53 21.46
N GLU A 24 -16.03 1.80 20.41
CA GLU A 24 -15.13 0.86 19.74
C GLU A 24 -14.16 1.58 18.78
N HIS A 25 -12.93 1.10 18.72
CA HIS A 25 -11.90 1.64 17.84
C HIS A 25 -12.00 1.09 16.42
N LEU A 26 -11.57 1.88 15.44
CA LEU A 26 -11.39 1.39 14.07
C LEU A 26 -10.32 0.28 14.03
N PRO A 27 -10.57 -0.83 13.31
CA PRO A 27 -9.58 -1.90 13.20
C PRO A 27 -8.34 -1.43 12.43
N LEU A 28 -7.16 -1.80 12.91
CA LEU A 28 -5.92 -1.62 12.17
C LEU A 28 -5.90 -2.54 10.94
N ILE A 29 -5.67 -1.97 9.76
CA ILE A 29 -5.56 -2.72 8.51
C ILE A 29 -4.16 -2.55 7.96
N ILE A 30 -3.49 -3.66 7.65
CA ILE A 30 -2.13 -3.66 7.08
C ILE A 30 -2.24 -3.92 5.57
N PRO A 31 -1.95 -2.94 4.70
CA PRO A 31 -2.02 -3.15 3.26
C PRO A 31 -0.78 -3.93 2.78
N ILE A 32 -1.00 -5.18 2.35
CA ILE A 32 0.02 -6.05 1.74
C ILE A 32 -0.28 -6.19 0.24
N VAL A 33 0.73 -6.01 -0.59
CA VAL A 33 0.66 -6.15 -2.05
C VAL A 33 1.59 -7.28 -2.47
N LEU A 34 1.02 -8.30 -3.10
CA LEU A 34 1.80 -9.31 -3.83
C LEU A 34 1.97 -8.83 -5.28
N SER A 35 3.22 -8.66 -5.71
CA SER A 35 3.57 -8.21 -7.05
C SER A 35 4.23 -9.32 -7.86
N ASN A 36 3.81 -9.48 -9.10
CA ASN A 36 4.45 -10.34 -10.10
C ASN A 36 5.26 -9.51 -11.12
N ALA A 37 5.73 -8.32 -10.71
CA ALA A 37 6.52 -7.46 -11.59
C ALA A 37 7.87 -8.12 -11.88
N VAL A 38 8.14 -8.36 -13.17
CA VAL A 38 9.36 -9.05 -13.65
C VAL A 38 10.62 -8.28 -13.25
N ASP A 39 10.59 -6.95 -13.37
CA ASP A 39 11.72 -6.07 -13.03
C ASP A 39 11.70 -5.61 -11.55
N GLY A 40 10.85 -6.25 -10.73
CA GLY A 40 10.64 -5.84 -9.35
C GLY A 40 9.73 -4.62 -9.18
N TRP A 41 9.56 -4.19 -7.93
CA TRP A 41 8.64 -3.11 -7.58
C TRP A 41 9.35 -1.75 -7.50
N ILE A 42 9.03 -0.87 -8.46
CA ILE A 42 9.58 0.49 -8.55
C ILE A 42 8.60 1.59 -8.13
N ALA A 43 7.34 1.24 -7.86
CA ALA A 43 6.32 2.22 -7.48
C ALA A 43 6.45 2.67 -6.01
N PRO A 44 5.89 3.84 -5.64
CA PRO A 44 5.85 4.28 -4.25
C PRO A 44 5.25 3.23 -3.30
N ARG A 45 5.89 3.04 -2.14
CA ARG A 45 5.43 2.14 -1.07
C ARG A 45 4.75 2.88 0.08
N ARG A 46 5.05 4.17 0.25
CA ARG A 46 4.44 5.05 1.26
C ARG A 46 3.44 5.97 0.57
N PHE A 47 2.34 6.30 1.25
CA PHE A 47 1.31 7.16 0.65
C PHE A 47 1.82 8.59 0.39
N GLU A 48 2.61 9.13 1.32
CA GLU A 48 3.18 10.47 1.22
C GLU A 48 4.13 10.65 0.02
N GLN A 49 4.68 9.57 -0.54
CA GLN A 49 5.52 9.60 -1.74
C GLN A 49 4.72 9.93 -3.02
N LEU A 50 3.39 10.01 -2.95
CA LEU A 50 2.55 10.43 -4.08
C LEU A 50 2.46 11.95 -4.23
N PHE A 51 2.89 12.73 -3.24
CA PHE A 51 2.77 14.18 -3.24
C PHE A 51 4.09 14.84 -3.63
N ASP A 52 4.00 16.06 -4.14
CA ASP A 52 5.16 16.88 -4.47
C ASP A 52 6.01 17.13 -3.20
N PRO A 53 7.30 16.75 -3.19
CA PRO A 53 8.20 17.02 -2.07
C PRO A 53 8.28 18.51 -1.69
N GLN A 54 8.15 19.44 -2.65
CA GLN A 54 8.18 20.87 -2.38
C GLN A 54 6.97 21.33 -1.58
N VAL A 55 5.79 20.75 -1.86
CA VAL A 55 4.57 21.01 -1.08
C VAL A 55 4.71 20.44 0.32
N LEU A 56 5.26 19.23 0.46
CA LEU A 56 5.48 18.61 1.77
C LEU A 56 6.56 19.31 2.61
N ALA A 57 7.48 20.03 1.97
CA ALA A 57 8.51 20.83 2.64
C ALA A 57 7.98 22.12 3.27
N ILE A 58 6.77 22.57 2.90
CA ILE A 58 6.12 23.71 3.55
C ILE A 58 5.87 23.36 5.02
N PRO A 59 6.34 24.18 5.99
CA PRO A 59 6.17 23.91 7.41
C PRO A 59 4.71 23.63 7.77
N GLY A 60 4.47 22.50 8.43
CA GLY A 60 3.13 22.08 8.86
C GLY A 60 2.29 21.37 7.80
N MET A 61 2.69 21.34 6.52
CA MET A 61 1.86 20.73 5.47
C MET A 61 1.75 19.21 5.60
N SER A 62 2.80 18.55 6.09
CA SER A 62 2.86 17.09 6.23
C SER A 62 1.81 16.50 7.16
N GLN A 63 1.20 17.28 8.06
CA GLN A 63 0.19 16.81 9.01
C GLN A 63 -1.15 16.47 8.32
N PHE A 64 -1.41 17.05 7.15
CA PHE A 64 -2.65 16.85 6.39
C PHE A 64 -2.57 15.63 5.46
N VAL A 65 -1.44 14.94 5.43
CA VAL A 65 -1.21 13.78 4.56
C VAL A 65 -1.34 12.49 5.38
N PRO A 66 -2.25 11.58 5.02
CA PRO A 66 -2.31 10.24 5.62
C PRO A 66 -0.96 9.53 5.51
N ARG A 67 -0.40 9.06 6.62
CA ARG A 67 0.89 8.36 6.63
C ARG A 67 0.66 6.87 6.85
N PHE A 68 0.88 6.08 5.81
CA PHE A 68 0.92 4.63 5.91
C PHE A 68 1.87 4.05 4.87
N THR A 69 2.35 2.85 5.16
CA THR A 69 3.25 2.09 4.28
C THR A 69 2.55 0.81 3.84
N MET A 70 2.69 0.49 2.56
CA MET A 70 2.32 -0.82 2.03
C MET A 70 3.51 -1.77 2.12
N VAL A 71 3.24 -2.97 2.61
CA VAL A 71 4.19 -4.09 2.46
C VAL A 71 4.08 -4.57 1.04
N VAL A 72 5.21 -4.67 0.34
CA VAL A 72 5.24 -5.22 -1.02
C VAL A 72 6.14 -6.44 -1.04
N GLU A 73 5.53 -7.58 -1.35
CA GLU A 73 6.21 -8.85 -1.59
C GLU A 73 6.28 -9.07 -3.11
N VAL A 74 7.48 -9.34 -3.63
CA VAL A 74 7.68 -9.58 -5.08
C VAL A 74 7.90 -11.07 -5.29
N ASN A 75 6.98 -11.72 -5.98
CA ASN A 75 7.09 -13.13 -6.30
C ASN A 75 7.91 -13.30 -7.59
N TYR A 76 9.12 -13.85 -7.47
CA TYR A 76 10.03 -14.12 -8.58
C TYR A 76 9.95 -15.55 -9.14
N CYS A 77 8.92 -16.34 -8.81
CA CYS A 77 8.87 -17.76 -9.21
C CYS A 77 8.88 -18.05 -10.74
N CYS A 78 8.85 -17.04 -11.62
CA CYS A 78 8.91 -17.25 -13.07
C CYS A 78 10.10 -16.52 -13.72
N SER A 79 11.33 -16.91 -13.38
CA SER A 79 12.48 -16.69 -14.28
C SER A 79 12.62 -17.89 -15.23
N PRO A 80 12.69 -17.71 -16.57
CA PRO A 80 12.68 -18.82 -17.54
C PRO A 80 13.86 -19.81 -17.47
N HIS A 81 14.84 -19.60 -16.59
CA HIS A 81 16.02 -20.46 -16.50
C HIS A 81 15.68 -21.88 -16.01
N TRP A 82 14.61 -22.06 -15.23
CA TRP A 82 14.20 -23.40 -14.77
C TRP A 82 13.61 -24.29 -15.89
N LEU A 83 13.12 -23.69 -17.00
CA LEU A 83 12.64 -24.44 -18.17
C LEU A 83 13.77 -25.11 -18.97
N ARG A 84 15.04 -24.73 -18.73
CA ARG A 84 16.20 -25.35 -19.42
C ARG A 84 16.78 -26.55 -18.68
N ALA A 85 16.42 -26.76 -17.42
CA ALA A 85 16.92 -27.87 -16.60
C ALA A 85 16.09 -29.16 -16.72
N ALA A 86 14.98 -29.12 -17.48
CA ALA A 86 14.06 -30.24 -17.67
C ALA A 86 14.11 -30.86 -19.08
N ARG A 87 15.24 -30.75 -19.78
CA ARG A 87 15.52 -31.46 -21.04
C ARG A 87 16.77 -32.29 -20.94
#